data_AF-A0A9E5RMH5-F1
#
_entry.id   AF-A0A9E5RMH5-F1
#
_cell.length_a   1.000
_cell.length_b   1.000
_cell.length_c   1.000
_cell.angle_alpha   90.00
_cell.angle_beta   90.00
_cell.angle_gamma   90.00
#
_symmetry.space_group_name_H-M   'P 1'
#
loop_
_entity.id
_entity.type
_entity.pdbx_description
1 polymer ?
#
loop_
_entity_poly.entity_id
_entity_poly.type
_entity_poly.pdbx_seq_one_letter_code
_entity_poly.pdbx_strand_id
1 'polypeptide(L)'
;MFSKKIARAGAVLGFALSAIAPALPAVAAVPADVFKDSQGNVYIHGSTATNLGQSTRIQTDEPLTRRIRAGYCGEIRISPSSTVPNIGSNWQINSSSYSMDDLNVYLNTAETPRCSGNTLTPAPQSGFSGFREPNAQNRVTLTGFTPGVSYDVVFQGINSTRSYNRNNCNFFRISNTPSNPMPATLTINGTNHTVSSLPTAAPPLCQRNSQTGDYVRYVPSTW
;
A
#
# COMPACT_ATOMS: atom_id res chain seq x y z
N MET A 1 62.09 -36.41 -69.32
CA MET A 1 60.64 -36.11 -69.37
C MET A 1 59.98 -36.96 -68.28
N PHE A 2 59.29 -36.51 -67.23
CA PHE A 2 58.73 -35.22 -66.83
C PHE A 2 58.71 -35.16 -65.28
N SER A 3 58.91 -33.97 -64.72
CA SER A 3 58.77 -33.59 -63.30
C SER A 3 57.39 -33.83 -62.70
N LYS A 4 57.32 -34.00 -61.37
CA LYS A 4 56.31 -33.33 -60.50
C LYS A 4 56.76 -33.25 -59.03
N LYS A 5 56.82 -32.02 -58.51
CA LYS A 5 56.90 -31.61 -57.09
C LYS A 5 55.51 -31.69 -56.43
N ILE A 6 55.45 -31.53 -55.09
CA ILE A 6 54.36 -31.02 -54.19
C ILE A 6 54.32 -31.91 -52.92
N ALA A 7 54.11 -31.49 -51.66
CA ALA A 7 54.29 -30.27 -50.89
C ALA A 7 54.08 -30.63 -49.38
N ARG A 8 54.47 -29.73 -48.49
CA ARG A 8 54.50 -29.79 -47.01
C ARG A 8 53.15 -30.03 -46.32
N ALA A 9 53.17 -30.62 -45.13
CA ALA A 9 52.39 -30.16 -43.97
C ALA A 9 52.98 -30.72 -42.65
N GLY A 10 53.57 -29.86 -41.83
CA GLY A 10 53.96 -30.17 -40.45
C GLY A 10 52.79 -29.86 -39.51
N ALA A 11 52.45 -30.80 -38.63
CA ALA A 11 51.47 -30.61 -37.57
C ALA A 11 52.19 -30.25 -36.27
N VAL A 12 51.99 -29.02 -35.80
CA VAL A 12 52.45 -28.56 -34.48
C VAL A 12 51.35 -28.94 -33.47
N LEU A 13 51.64 -29.89 -32.58
CA LEU A 13 50.83 -30.17 -31.40
C LEU A 13 51.02 -29.04 -30.37
N GLY A 14 50.02 -28.16 -30.25
CA GLY A 14 49.92 -27.21 -29.15
C GLY A 14 49.24 -27.84 -27.93
N PHE A 15 49.98 -28.03 -26.85
CA PHE A 15 49.42 -28.34 -25.53
C PHE A 15 48.76 -27.07 -24.96
N ALA A 16 47.44 -27.07 -24.83
CA ALA A 16 46.71 -26.02 -24.11
C ALA A 16 46.79 -26.30 -22.60
N LEU A 17 47.57 -25.49 -21.86
CA LEU A 17 47.47 -25.42 -20.41
C LEU A 17 46.15 -24.73 -20.04
N SER A 18 45.18 -25.49 -19.55
CA SER A 18 43.99 -24.96 -18.88
C SER A 18 44.35 -24.53 -17.46
N ALA A 19 44.46 -23.21 -17.24
CA ALA A 19 44.61 -22.63 -15.90
C ALA A 19 43.29 -22.76 -15.12
N ILE A 20 43.33 -23.51 -14.02
CA ILE A 20 42.22 -23.59 -13.06
C ILE A 20 42.31 -22.34 -12.18
N ALA A 21 41.56 -21.30 -12.53
CA ALA A 21 41.38 -20.16 -11.63
C ALA A 21 40.50 -20.60 -10.44
N PRO A 22 40.93 -20.40 -9.18
CA PRO A 22 40.07 -20.68 -8.04
C PRO A 22 38.87 -19.73 -8.07
N ALA A 23 37.66 -20.30 -8.13
CA ALA A 23 36.43 -19.54 -8.00
C ALA A 23 36.39 -18.90 -6.60
N LEU A 24 36.51 -17.57 -6.55
CA LEU A 24 36.30 -16.82 -5.32
C LEU A 24 34.88 -17.12 -4.79
N PRO A 25 34.69 -17.30 -3.48
CA PRO A 25 33.37 -17.50 -2.92
C PRO A 25 32.48 -16.31 -3.27
N ALA A 26 31.36 -16.58 -3.94
CA ALA A 26 30.36 -15.57 -4.24
C ALA A 26 29.82 -15.03 -2.91
N VAL A 27 30.16 -13.78 -2.60
CA VAL A 27 29.51 -13.04 -1.52
C VAL A 27 28.03 -12.99 -1.88
N ALA A 28 27.17 -13.47 -0.98
CA ALA A 28 25.73 -13.38 -1.20
C ALA A 28 25.36 -11.90 -1.38
N ALA A 29 24.43 -11.63 -2.30
CA ALA A 29 24.05 -10.26 -2.61
C ALA A 29 23.03 -9.76 -1.59
N VAL A 30 23.31 -8.59 -1.01
CA VAL A 30 22.40 -7.96 -0.04
C VAL A 30 21.04 -7.79 -0.72
N PRO A 31 19.95 -8.27 -0.10
CA PRO A 31 18.62 -8.16 -0.69
C PRO A 31 18.27 -6.70 -0.88
N ALA A 32 17.45 -6.44 -1.90
CA ALA A 32 16.90 -5.11 -2.15
C ALA A 32 16.30 -4.51 -0.86
N ASP A 33 16.30 -3.18 -0.76
CA ASP A 33 15.77 -2.45 0.40
C ASP A 33 14.30 -2.82 0.72
N VAL A 34 13.53 -3.26 -0.26
CA VAL A 34 12.19 -3.83 -0.09
C VAL A 34 12.19 -5.26 -0.63
N PHE A 35 11.87 -6.22 0.23
CA PHE A 35 11.83 -7.65 -0.12
C PHE A 35 10.76 -8.37 0.70
N LYS A 36 10.49 -9.63 0.36
CA LYS A 36 9.58 -10.50 1.13
C LYS A 36 10.26 -11.76 1.64
N ASP A 37 9.74 -12.35 2.70
CA ASP A 37 10.14 -13.69 3.12
C ASP A 37 9.30 -14.78 2.44
N SER A 38 9.59 -16.05 2.75
CA SER A 38 8.85 -17.21 2.24
C SER A 38 7.40 -17.29 2.75
N GLN A 39 7.06 -16.56 3.81
CA GLN A 39 5.71 -16.46 4.37
C GLN A 39 4.91 -15.29 3.76
N GLY A 40 5.55 -14.51 2.89
CA GLY A 40 4.96 -13.33 2.27
C GLY A 40 4.93 -12.08 3.16
N ASN A 41 5.61 -12.08 4.31
CA ASN A 41 5.82 -10.84 5.06
C ASN A 41 6.76 -9.93 4.25
N VAL A 42 6.47 -8.63 4.22
CA VAL A 42 7.30 -7.65 3.51
C VAL A 42 8.18 -6.90 4.52
N TYR A 43 9.45 -6.73 4.16
CA TYR A 43 10.45 -6.04 4.96
C TYR A 43 10.99 -4.85 4.19
N ILE A 44 11.15 -3.74 4.91
CA ILE A 44 11.73 -2.51 4.37
C ILE A 44 12.93 -2.16 5.23
N HIS A 45 14.11 -2.07 4.62
CA HIS A 45 15.37 -1.79 5.30
C HIS A 45 16.23 -0.79 4.50
N GLY A 46 17.47 -0.60 4.92
CA GLY A 46 18.46 0.20 4.20
C GLY A 46 18.08 1.68 4.07
N SER A 47 18.37 2.23 2.89
CA SER A 47 18.11 3.64 2.58
C SER A 47 16.61 3.95 2.57
N THR A 48 15.80 3.01 2.08
CA THR A 48 14.34 3.15 2.05
C THR A 48 13.76 3.29 3.46
N ALA A 49 14.16 2.41 4.40
CA ALA A 49 13.72 2.54 5.79
C ALA A 49 14.23 3.81 6.48
N THR A 50 15.38 4.32 6.07
CA THR A 50 15.95 5.56 6.60
C THR A 50 15.12 6.76 6.15
N ASN A 51 14.78 6.84 4.87
CA ASN A 51 13.97 7.90 4.27
C ASN A 51 12.54 7.96 4.82
N LEU A 52 11.98 6.82 5.21
CA LEU A 52 10.65 6.73 5.83
C LEU A 52 10.60 7.25 7.27
N GLY A 53 11.75 7.47 7.94
CA GLY A 53 11.80 7.92 9.33
C GLY A 53 11.36 6.86 10.35
N GLN A 54 10.95 7.30 11.54
CA GLN A 54 10.55 6.39 12.63
C GLN A 54 9.16 5.79 12.44
N SER A 55 8.27 6.50 11.76
CA SER A 55 6.91 6.06 11.46
C SER A 55 6.51 6.51 10.08
N THR A 56 5.80 5.67 9.33
CA THR A 56 5.31 6.00 8.00
C THR A 56 3.92 5.42 7.76
N ARG A 57 3.20 5.99 6.78
CA ARG A 57 1.96 5.42 6.25
C ARG A 57 2.24 4.79 4.89
N ILE A 58 1.92 3.51 4.76
CA ILE A 58 2.06 2.75 3.51
C ILE A 58 0.66 2.60 2.92
N GLN A 59 0.52 2.99 1.65
CA GLN A 59 -0.72 2.83 0.92
C GLN A 59 -0.84 1.40 0.38
N THR A 60 -2.06 0.86 0.36
CA THR A 60 -2.38 -0.47 -0.19
C THR A 60 -3.13 -0.33 -1.51
N ASP A 61 -3.52 -1.42 -2.16
CA ASP A 61 -4.57 -1.42 -3.21
C ASP A 61 -5.98 -1.62 -2.66
N GLU A 62 -6.11 -2.05 -1.41
CA GLU A 62 -7.41 -2.19 -0.79
C GLU A 62 -8.15 -0.85 -0.72
N PRO A 63 -9.47 -0.83 -0.99
CA PRO A 63 -10.26 0.38 -0.89
C PRO A 63 -10.39 0.84 0.57
N LEU A 64 -10.34 2.15 0.78
CA LEU A 64 -10.57 2.74 2.10
C LEU A 64 -12.03 2.48 2.52
N THR A 65 -12.22 1.85 3.67
CA THR A 65 -13.56 1.63 4.26
C THR A 65 -13.66 2.32 5.62
N ARG A 66 -14.75 3.04 5.87
CA ARG A 66 -15.03 3.66 7.17
C ARG A 66 -16.41 3.28 7.67
N ARG A 67 -16.49 2.96 8.96
CA ARG A 67 -17.77 2.82 9.64
C ARG A 67 -18.30 4.20 10.03
N ILE A 68 -19.44 4.59 9.47
CA ILE A 68 -20.09 5.88 9.72
C ILE A 68 -21.49 5.62 10.29
N ARG A 69 -21.84 6.28 11.39
CA ARG A 69 -23.17 6.20 11.99
C ARG A 69 -24.12 7.18 11.30
N ALA A 70 -25.28 6.71 10.87
CA ALA A 70 -26.35 7.57 10.40
C ALA A 70 -26.86 8.45 11.55
N GLY A 71 -27.08 9.74 11.25
CA GLY A 71 -27.67 10.70 12.16
C GLY A 71 -29.11 10.36 12.52
N TYR A 72 -29.71 11.19 13.36
CA TYR A 72 -31.08 10.98 13.84
C TYR A 72 -32.14 11.17 12.74
N CYS A 73 -31.78 11.83 11.65
CA CYS A 73 -32.65 12.01 10.49
C CYS A 73 -32.37 11.00 9.37
N GLY A 74 -31.61 9.94 9.65
CA GLY A 74 -31.27 8.93 8.66
C GLY A 74 -30.25 9.41 7.63
N GLU A 75 -29.38 10.34 8.02
CA GLU A 75 -28.37 10.92 7.14
C GLU A 75 -26.94 10.42 7.44
N ILE A 76 -26.18 10.09 6.40
CA ILE A 76 -24.74 9.78 6.49
C ILE A 76 -23.97 10.97 5.95
N ARG A 77 -23.08 11.52 6.78
CA ARG A 77 -22.23 12.66 6.40
C ARG A 77 -20.82 12.18 6.07
N ILE A 78 -20.39 12.45 4.85
CA ILE A 78 -19.07 12.15 4.33
C ILE A 78 -18.34 13.48 4.13
N SER A 79 -17.23 13.65 4.83
CA SER A 79 -16.44 14.88 4.77
C SER A 79 -14.95 14.58 4.85
N PRO A 80 -14.10 15.40 4.21
CA PRO A 80 -12.67 15.35 4.42
C PRO A 80 -12.31 15.50 5.90
N SER A 81 -11.20 14.90 6.28
CA SER A 81 -10.63 14.93 7.62
C SER A 81 -9.11 14.83 7.54
N SER A 82 -8.41 15.06 8.66
CA SER A 82 -6.95 14.90 8.70
C SER A 82 -6.47 13.49 8.33
N THR A 83 -7.29 12.47 8.57
CA THR A 83 -6.98 11.07 8.23
C THR A 83 -7.48 10.65 6.85
N VAL A 84 -8.43 11.39 6.28
CA VAL A 84 -9.00 11.16 4.94
C VAL A 84 -9.14 12.51 4.26
N PRO A 85 -8.05 13.03 3.68
CA PRO A 85 -8.04 14.39 3.12
C PRO A 85 -8.87 14.51 1.83
N ASN A 86 -9.12 13.39 1.15
CA ASN A 86 -9.96 13.32 -0.02
C ASN A 86 -11.05 12.26 0.19
N ILE A 87 -12.30 12.60 -0.13
CA ILE A 87 -13.43 11.67 -0.06
C ILE A 87 -13.78 11.03 -1.40
N GLY A 88 -13.12 11.42 -2.49
CA GLY A 88 -13.36 10.88 -3.83
C GLY A 88 -14.70 11.33 -4.39
N SER A 89 -15.13 10.71 -5.48
CA SER A 89 -16.40 11.02 -6.17
C SER A 89 -17.39 9.88 -6.14
N ASN A 90 -17.02 8.70 -5.64
CA ASN A 90 -17.85 7.51 -5.67
C ASN A 90 -17.74 6.76 -4.33
N TRP A 91 -18.87 6.30 -3.82
CA TRP A 91 -18.96 5.56 -2.57
C TRP A 91 -19.87 4.34 -2.73
N GLN A 92 -19.62 3.31 -1.93
CA GLN A 92 -20.50 2.15 -1.84
C GLN A 92 -20.92 1.94 -0.38
N ILE A 93 -22.23 1.76 -0.17
CA ILE A 93 -22.84 1.52 1.14
C ILE A 93 -23.88 0.42 0.97
N ASN A 94 -23.78 -0.68 1.72
CA ASN A 94 -24.70 -1.84 1.65
C ASN A 94 -25.03 -2.29 0.21
N SER A 95 -24.00 -2.42 -0.63
CA SER A 95 -24.10 -2.77 -2.06
C SER A 95 -24.73 -1.71 -2.99
N SER A 96 -25.23 -0.59 -2.46
CA SER A 96 -25.66 0.55 -3.27
C SER A 96 -24.48 1.46 -3.60
N SER A 97 -24.41 1.91 -4.84
CA SER A 97 -23.42 2.88 -5.31
C SER A 97 -23.99 4.30 -5.25
N TYR A 98 -23.16 5.24 -4.82
CA TYR A 98 -23.46 6.65 -4.76
C TYR A 98 -22.36 7.41 -5.51
N SER A 99 -22.74 8.21 -6.48
CA SER A 99 -21.83 9.12 -7.18
C SER A 99 -22.06 10.54 -6.69
N MET A 100 -20.97 11.32 -6.62
CA MET A 100 -21.04 12.74 -6.34
C MET A 100 -21.91 13.47 -7.38
N ASP A 101 -21.90 13.02 -8.63
CA ASP A 101 -22.64 13.65 -9.74
C ASP A 101 -24.16 13.46 -9.63
N ASP A 102 -24.59 12.40 -8.95
CA ASP A 102 -26.01 12.08 -8.74
C ASP A 102 -26.61 12.79 -7.51
N LEU A 103 -25.87 13.72 -6.89
CA LEU A 103 -26.31 14.46 -5.71
C LEU A 103 -26.80 15.85 -6.07
N ASN A 104 -27.88 16.26 -5.40
CA ASN A 104 -28.37 17.63 -5.50
C ASN A 104 -27.32 18.62 -4.99
N VAL A 105 -27.23 19.80 -5.60
CA VAL A 105 -26.30 20.85 -5.20
C VAL A 105 -27.09 22.02 -4.65
N TYR A 106 -26.96 22.26 -3.34
CA TYR A 106 -27.49 23.49 -2.74
C TYR A 106 -26.44 24.59 -2.87
N LEU A 107 -26.84 25.74 -3.40
CA LEU A 107 -25.96 26.89 -3.59
C LEU A 107 -25.97 27.87 -2.42
N ASN A 108 -26.97 27.78 -1.55
CA ASN A 108 -27.04 28.57 -0.33
C ASN A 108 -27.22 27.68 0.92
N THR A 109 -26.65 28.14 2.04
CA THR A 109 -26.64 27.40 3.29
C THR A 109 -28.02 27.36 3.96
N ALA A 110 -28.89 28.33 3.65
CA ALA A 110 -30.24 28.42 4.19
C ALA A 110 -31.19 27.34 3.61
N GLU A 111 -31.00 26.93 2.36
CA GLU A 111 -31.76 25.87 1.70
C GLU A 111 -31.15 24.49 1.92
N THR A 112 -29.93 24.41 2.46
CA THR A 112 -29.26 23.14 2.68
C THR A 112 -29.97 22.36 3.80
N PRO A 113 -30.49 21.14 3.55
CA PRO A 113 -31.19 20.36 4.56
C PRO A 113 -30.33 20.07 5.80
N ARG A 114 -30.88 20.31 6.99
CA ARG A 114 -30.24 20.01 8.28
C ARG A 114 -31.16 19.18 9.15
N CYS A 115 -30.58 18.27 9.93
CA CYS A 115 -31.36 17.47 10.86
C CYS A 115 -31.84 18.33 12.04
N SER A 116 -33.16 18.46 12.18
CA SER A 116 -33.84 19.16 13.28
C SER A 116 -35.09 18.39 13.68
N GLY A 117 -35.25 18.07 14.96
CA GLY A 117 -36.41 17.29 15.43
C GLY A 117 -36.59 15.95 14.71
N ASN A 118 -35.49 15.23 14.43
CA ASN A 118 -35.46 13.97 13.68
C ASN A 118 -35.97 14.04 12.24
N THR A 119 -36.12 15.25 11.68
CA THR A 119 -36.46 15.47 10.27
C THR A 119 -35.44 16.38 9.59
N LEU A 120 -35.14 16.16 8.32
CA LEU A 120 -34.33 17.08 7.54
C LEU A 120 -35.16 18.32 7.16
N THR A 121 -34.71 19.50 7.60
CA THR A 121 -35.37 20.79 7.35
C THR A 121 -34.38 21.80 6.75
N PRO A 122 -34.70 22.43 5.61
CA PRO A 122 -35.83 22.10 4.73
C PRO A 122 -35.73 20.67 4.18
N ALA A 123 -36.83 20.12 3.67
CA ALA A 123 -36.84 18.78 3.11
C ALA A 123 -35.86 18.68 1.91
N PRO A 124 -35.10 17.58 1.77
CA PRO A 124 -34.29 17.35 0.59
C PRO A 124 -35.15 17.29 -0.68
N GLN A 125 -34.58 17.72 -1.80
CA GLN A 125 -35.23 17.60 -3.10
C GLN A 125 -35.49 16.14 -3.45
N SER A 126 -36.72 15.84 -3.88
CA SER A 126 -37.12 14.49 -4.28
C SER A 126 -36.31 13.97 -5.47
N GLY A 127 -36.07 12.66 -5.51
CA GLY A 127 -35.36 12.00 -6.61
C GLY A 127 -33.84 11.92 -6.43
N PHE A 128 -33.29 12.52 -5.38
CA PHE A 128 -31.88 12.47 -5.05
C PHE A 128 -31.64 11.62 -3.82
N SER A 129 -30.55 10.85 -3.82
CA SER A 129 -30.13 10.02 -2.69
C SER A 129 -29.37 10.83 -1.62
N GLY A 130 -29.08 12.11 -1.90
CA GLY A 130 -28.35 12.99 -1.01
C GLY A 130 -28.07 14.35 -1.66
N PHE A 131 -27.20 15.12 -1.01
CA PHE A 131 -26.85 16.46 -1.44
C PHE A 131 -25.44 16.88 -1.05
N ARG A 132 -24.94 17.89 -1.77
CA ARG A 132 -23.68 18.59 -1.55
C ARG A 132 -23.95 19.94 -0.88
N GLU A 133 -23.15 20.28 0.12
CA GLU A 133 -23.26 21.57 0.82
C GLU A 133 -22.57 22.71 0.03
N PRO A 134 -23.12 23.93 0.03
CA PRO A 134 -22.49 25.08 -0.60
C PRO A 134 -21.21 25.51 0.14
N ASN A 135 -20.20 25.91 -0.62
CA ASN A 135 -18.97 26.59 -0.16
C ASN A 135 -18.06 25.84 0.85
N ALA A 136 -18.12 24.52 1.00
CA ALA A 136 -17.21 23.83 1.91
C ALA A 136 -16.76 22.45 1.41
N GLN A 137 -15.50 22.39 0.95
CA GLN A 137 -14.60 21.24 1.12
C GLN A 137 -15.25 19.86 0.90
N ASN A 138 -15.89 19.62 -0.25
CA ASN A 138 -16.46 18.32 -0.63
C ASN A 138 -17.24 17.65 0.51
N ARG A 139 -18.15 18.35 1.17
CA ARG A 139 -19.06 17.73 2.17
C ARG A 139 -20.29 17.17 1.47
N VAL A 140 -20.52 15.88 1.69
CA VAL A 140 -21.63 15.11 1.12
C VAL A 140 -22.51 14.61 2.24
N THR A 141 -23.82 14.77 2.09
CA THR A 141 -24.82 14.16 2.97
C THR A 141 -25.68 13.22 2.14
N LEU A 142 -25.62 11.93 2.44
CA LEU A 142 -26.50 10.90 1.88
C LEU A 142 -27.69 10.69 2.81
N THR A 143 -28.85 10.37 2.27
CA THR A 143 -30.13 10.30 3.00
C THR A 143 -30.83 8.96 2.77
N GLY A 144 -31.86 8.66 3.57
CA GLY A 144 -32.64 7.43 3.44
C GLY A 144 -32.08 6.24 4.24
N PHE A 145 -31.17 6.48 5.18
CA PHE A 145 -30.63 5.45 6.06
C PHE A 145 -31.47 5.31 7.33
N THR A 146 -31.35 4.16 8.01
CA THR A 146 -31.99 3.94 9.31
C THR A 146 -31.30 4.78 10.38
N PRO A 147 -32.02 5.64 11.12
CA PRO A 147 -31.42 6.48 12.16
C PRO A 147 -30.63 5.67 13.20
N GLY A 148 -29.44 6.14 13.52
CA GLY A 148 -28.60 5.55 14.57
C GLY A 148 -27.91 4.24 14.22
N VAL A 149 -28.12 3.69 13.02
CA VAL A 149 -27.41 2.50 12.51
C VAL A 149 -26.05 2.91 11.93
N SER A 150 -25.05 2.07 12.12
CA SER A 150 -23.72 2.26 11.52
C SER A 150 -23.56 1.44 10.25
N TYR A 151 -23.01 2.10 9.23
CA TYR A 151 -22.82 1.59 7.88
C TYR A 151 -21.34 1.63 7.51
N ASP A 152 -20.90 0.66 6.73
CA ASP A 152 -19.55 0.66 6.18
C ASP A 152 -19.58 1.36 4.83
N VAL A 153 -18.84 2.47 4.75
CA VAL A 153 -18.73 3.32 3.56
C VAL A 153 -17.40 3.03 2.90
N VAL A 154 -17.45 2.43 1.72
CA VAL A 154 -16.28 2.16 0.89
C VAL A 154 -16.05 3.35 -0.03
N PHE A 155 -14.87 3.95 0.03
CA PHE A 155 -14.45 5.10 -0.76
C PHE A 155 -13.78 4.61 -2.04
N GLN A 156 -14.51 4.67 -3.16
CA GLN A 156 -14.04 4.08 -4.42
C GLN A 156 -12.92 4.92 -5.04
N GLY A 157 -11.88 4.24 -5.51
CA GLY A 157 -10.68 4.90 -6.06
C GLY A 157 -9.80 5.60 -5.01
N ILE A 158 -10.12 5.43 -3.71
CA ILE A 158 -9.26 5.86 -2.62
C ILE A 158 -8.74 4.64 -1.92
N ASN A 159 -7.43 4.51 -1.90
CA ASN A 159 -6.78 3.38 -1.29
C ASN A 159 -6.57 3.59 0.21
N SER A 160 -6.61 2.50 0.95
CA SER A 160 -6.34 2.51 2.38
C SER A 160 -4.86 2.81 2.66
N THR A 161 -4.58 3.42 3.82
CA THR A 161 -3.21 3.56 4.32
C THR A 161 -3.09 2.94 5.70
N ARG A 162 -2.00 2.21 5.93
CA ARG A 162 -1.69 1.58 7.22
C ARG A 162 -0.42 2.19 7.79
N SER A 163 -0.45 2.51 9.08
CA SER A 163 0.70 3.08 9.78
C SER A 163 1.64 1.96 10.22
N TYR A 164 2.93 2.13 9.94
CA TYR A 164 3.97 1.21 10.38
C TYR A 164 5.05 1.99 11.11
N ASN A 165 5.60 1.37 12.16
CA ASN A 165 6.72 1.90 12.91
C ASN A 165 7.96 1.11 12.58
N ARG A 166 9.07 1.84 12.47
CA ARG A 166 10.39 1.23 12.36
C ARG A 166 10.72 0.61 13.71
N ASN A 167 11.28 -0.59 13.69
CA ASN A 167 11.74 -1.20 14.93
C ASN A 167 13.08 -0.58 15.39
N ASN A 168 13.50 -0.95 16.59
CA ASN A 168 14.77 -0.48 17.18
C ASN A 168 16.02 -0.96 16.42
N CYS A 169 15.86 -1.81 15.41
CA CYS A 169 16.92 -2.31 14.53
C CYS A 169 16.86 -1.70 13.12
N ASN A 170 16.17 -0.57 12.96
CA ASN A 170 16.09 0.21 11.72
C ASN A 170 15.49 -0.51 10.51
N PHE A 171 14.49 -1.36 10.72
CA PHE A 171 13.67 -1.89 9.62
C PHE A 171 12.18 -1.92 9.95
N PHE A 172 11.34 -1.93 8.92
CA PHE A 172 9.90 -2.15 9.04
C PHE A 172 9.57 -3.59 8.68
N ARG A 173 8.55 -4.14 9.33
CA ARG A 173 7.94 -5.42 8.97
C ARG A 173 6.44 -5.23 8.75
N ILE A 174 5.97 -5.64 7.59
CA ILE A 174 4.57 -5.74 7.24
C ILE A 174 4.21 -7.22 7.29
N SER A 175 3.36 -7.60 8.25
CA SER A 175 3.05 -9.01 8.49
C SER A 175 1.91 -9.47 7.60
N ASN A 176 2.10 -10.61 6.93
CA ASN A 176 1.06 -11.32 6.19
C ASN A 176 0.37 -12.30 7.15
N THR A 177 -0.89 -12.04 7.51
CA THR A 177 -1.64 -12.87 8.46
C THR A 177 -3.05 -13.13 7.94
N PRO A 178 -3.74 -14.21 8.36
CA PRO A 178 -5.12 -14.44 7.92
C PRO A 178 -6.09 -13.29 8.26
N SER A 179 -5.86 -12.61 9.39
CA SER A 179 -6.68 -11.46 9.81
C SER A 179 -6.29 -10.14 9.14
N ASN A 180 -5.07 -10.05 8.61
CA ASN A 180 -4.55 -8.91 7.86
C ASN A 180 -3.72 -9.45 6.71
N PRO A 181 -4.36 -9.93 5.63
CA PRO A 181 -3.64 -10.48 4.49
C PRO A 181 -2.78 -9.38 3.85
N MET A 182 -1.68 -9.79 3.24
CA MET A 182 -0.83 -8.89 2.49
C MET A 182 -1.55 -8.39 1.23
N PRO A 183 -1.68 -7.06 1.03
CA PRO A 183 -2.23 -6.49 -0.21
C PRO A 183 -1.37 -6.88 -1.43
N ALA A 184 -1.95 -6.89 -2.63
CA ALA A 184 -1.19 -7.29 -3.82
C ALA A 184 -0.16 -6.22 -4.22
N THR A 185 -0.46 -4.96 -3.92
CA THR A 185 0.43 -3.82 -4.14
C THR A 185 0.56 -2.93 -2.90
N LEU A 186 1.75 -2.37 -2.73
CA LEU A 186 2.10 -1.44 -1.66
C LEU A 186 2.76 -0.20 -2.27
N THR A 187 2.33 1.00 -1.89
CA THR A 187 3.05 2.23 -2.21
C THR A 187 3.92 2.63 -1.02
N ILE A 188 5.23 2.52 -1.19
CA ILE A 188 6.25 2.79 -0.16
C ILE A 188 7.07 3.99 -0.64
N ASN A 189 7.09 5.08 0.13
CA ASN A 189 7.79 6.31 -0.24
C ASN A 189 7.43 6.84 -1.66
N GLY A 190 6.17 6.68 -2.06
CA GLY A 190 5.69 7.07 -3.41
C GLY A 190 6.01 6.07 -4.52
N THR A 191 6.76 5.00 -4.25
CA THR A 191 7.04 3.93 -5.22
C THR A 191 6.05 2.78 -5.05
N ASN A 192 5.43 2.36 -6.16
CA ASN A 192 4.56 1.18 -6.17
C ASN A 192 5.37 -0.11 -6.24
N HIS A 193 5.08 -1.04 -5.34
CA HIS A 193 5.66 -2.38 -5.28
C HIS A 193 4.56 -3.41 -5.45
N THR A 194 4.69 -4.27 -6.46
CA THR A 194 3.86 -5.48 -6.58
C THR A 194 4.48 -6.56 -5.68
N VAL A 195 3.72 -7.05 -4.70
CA VAL A 195 4.26 -7.96 -3.67
C VAL A 195 4.74 -9.28 -4.29
N SER A 196 4.05 -9.79 -5.29
CA SER A 196 4.45 -11.03 -5.97
C SER A 196 5.79 -10.92 -6.71
N SER A 197 6.19 -9.72 -7.15
CA SER A 197 7.45 -9.48 -7.84
C SER A 197 8.59 -9.07 -6.91
N LEU A 198 8.34 -8.94 -5.60
CA LEU A 198 9.40 -8.62 -4.66
C LEU A 198 10.41 -9.78 -4.56
N PRO A 199 11.71 -9.47 -4.48
CA PRO A 199 12.73 -10.49 -4.25
C PRO A 199 12.44 -11.21 -2.93
N THR A 200 12.71 -12.51 -2.90
CA THR A 200 12.51 -13.32 -1.70
C THR A 200 13.84 -13.51 -0.98
N ALA A 201 13.91 -13.17 0.30
CA ALA A 201 15.11 -13.33 1.11
C ALA A 201 14.77 -13.70 2.56
N ALA A 202 15.73 -14.26 3.28
CA ALA A 202 15.57 -14.58 4.69
C ALA A 202 15.39 -13.27 5.52
N PRO A 203 14.45 -13.22 6.48
CA PRO A 203 14.17 -12.01 7.23
C PRO A 203 15.26 -11.70 8.27
N PRO A 204 15.54 -10.41 8.56
CA PRO A 204 16.42 -10.03 9.65
C PRO A 204 15.71 -10.20 11.00
N LEU A 205 16.49 -10.42 12.04
CA LEU A 205 16.01 -10.46 13.42
C LEU A 205 16.43 -9.20 14.16
N CYS A 206 15.53 -8.66 14.98
CA CYS A 206 15.84 -7.61 15.92
C CYS A 206 15.79 -8.20 17.33
N GLN A 207 16.94 -8.30 17.99
CA GLN A 207 17.01 -8.84 19.34
C GLN A 207 17.57 -7.80 20.30
N ARG A 208 16.99 -7.75 21.49
CA ARG A 208 17.54 -6.96 22.60
C ARG A 208 18.66 -7.74 23.25
N ASN A 209 19.84 -7.15 23.34
CA ASN A 209 20.94 -7.64 24.15
C ASN A 209 20.52 -7.59 25.63
N SER A 210 20.46 -8.75 26.28
CA SER A 210 20.04 -8.85 27.69
C SER A 210 21.02 -8.19 28.66
N GLN A 211 22.29 -8.05 28.27
CA GLN A 211 23.37 -7.54 29.10
C GLN A 211 23.53 -6.02 28.97
N THR A 212 23.49 -5.49 27.74
CA THR A 212 23.67 -4.03 27.50
C THR A 212 22.35 -3.29 27.35
N GLY A 213 21.25 -4.00 27.07
CA GLY A 213 19.94 -3.41 26.80
C GLY A 213 19.77 -2.87 25.38
N ASP A 214 20.82 -2.90 24.57
CA ASP A 214 20.84 -2.42 23.18
C ASP A 214 20.08 -3.36 22.24
N TYR A 215 19.68 -2.85 21.08
CA TYR A 215 19.06 -3.66 20.04
C TYR A 215 20.05 -3.94 18.92
N VAL A 216 20.23 -5.22 18.60
CA VAL A 216 21.13 -5.69 17.55
C VAL A 216 20.32 -6.30 16.42
N ARG A 217 20.63 -5.85 15.20
CA ARG A 217 20.09 -6.42 13.97
C ARG A 217 20.94 -7.61 13.55
N TYR A 218 20.36 -8.79 13.54
CA TYR A 218 20.97 -9.98 12.98
C TYR A 218 20.46 -10.17 11.56
N VAL A 219 21.35 -10.01 10.59
CA VAL A 219 21.07 -10.33 9.18
C VAL A 219 21.50 -11.77 8.89
N PRO A 220 20.69 -12.56 8.18
CA PRO A 220 21.08 -13.88 7.70
C PRO A 220 22.38 -13.84 6.89
N SER A 221 23.18 -14.90 6.96
CA SER A 221 24.43 -15.02 6.19
C SER A 221 24.24 -15.15 4.68
N THR A 222 23.00 -15.30 4.22
CA THR A 222 22.61 -15.36 2.81
C THR A 222 22.28 -14.00 2.21
N TRP A 223 22.54 -12.94 2.98
CA TRP A 223 22.52 -11.55 2.53
C TRP A 223 23.91 -11.16 2.02
#